data_AF-A0A7C5DF03-F1
#
_entry.id   AF-A0A7C5DF03-F1
#
_cell.length_a   1.000
_cell.length_b   1.000
_cell.length_c   1.000
_cell.angle_alpha   90.00
_cell.angle_beta   90.00
_cell.angle_gamma   90.00
#
_symmetry.space_group_name_H-M   'P 1'
#
loop_
_entity.id
_entity.type
_entity.pdbx_description
1 polymer ?
#
loop_
_entity_poly.entity_id
_entity_poly.type
_entity_poly.pdbx_seq_one_letter_code
_entity_poly.pdbx_strand_id
1 'polypeptide(L)'
;MERLTARQYAKKHKISIYNAIKLARTGQVKSETVEENGKEVLYILEDYAKSGPADDEVTTPQTPEEEIALLRARIKKLEEELALCRKERR
;
A
#
# COMPACT_ATOMS: atom_id res chain seq x y z
N MET A 1 -8.55 10.16 -15.38
CA MET A 1 -7.20 9.61 -15.15
C MET A 1 -6.23 10.72 -14.81
N GLU A 2 -6.18 11.09 -13.53
CA GLU A 2 -5.15 11.98 -13.01
C GLU A 2 -3.87 11.16 -12.77
N ARG A 3 -2.76 11.53 -13.44
CA ARG A 3 -1.43 10.93 -13.25
C ARG A 3 -0.68 11.77 -12.22
N LEU A 4 -0.33 11.19 -11.09
CA LEU A 4 0.41 11.88 -10.04
C LEU A 4 1.82 11.30 -9.96
N THR A 5 2.85 12.14 -9.91
CA THR A 5 4.18 11.66 -9.52
C THR A 5 4.13 11.11 -8.09
N ALA A 6 5.06 10.21 -7.74
CA ALA A 6 5.15 9.69 -6.37
C ALA A 6 5.18 10.81 -5.30
N ARG A 7 5.77 11.97 -5.63
CA ARG A 7 5.82 13.15 -4.76
C ARG A 7 4.46 13.83 -4.59
N GLN A 8 3.70 14.00 -5.67
CA GLN A 8 2.37 14.60 -5.62
C GLN A 8 1.39 13.67 -4.88
N TYR A 9 1.48 12.37 -5.15
CA TYR A 9 0.69 11.36 -4.45
C TYR A 9 0.98 11.37 -2.94
N ALA A 10 2.25 11.39 -2.55
CA ALA A 10 2.67 11.50 -1.16
C ALA A 10 2.08 12.74 -0.46
N LYS A 11 2.14 13.91 -1.11
CA LYS A 11 1.59 15.15 -0.57
C LYS A 11 0.07 15.10 -0.40
N LYS A 12 -0.65 14.54 -1.39
CA LYS A 12 -2.11 14.44 -1.39
C LYS A 12 -2.61 13.48 -0.31
N HIS A 13 -1.94 12.34 -0.15
CA HIS A 13 -2.31 11.29 0.82
C HIS A 13 -1.62 11.42 2.18
N LYS A 14 -0.84 12.51 2.40
CA LYS A 14 -0.07 12.76 3.63
C LYS A 14 0.84 11.59 4.06
N ILE A 15 1.35 10.84 3.10
CA ILE A 15 2.30 9.75 3.31
C ILE A 15 3.71 10.15 2.86
N SER A 16 4.73 9.40 3.27
CA SER A 16 6.09 9.62 2.78
C SER A 16 6.22 9.27 1.29
N ILE A 17 7.16 9.92 0.60
CA ILE A 17 7.49 9.59 -0.80
C ILE A 17 7.94 8.14 -0.92
N TYR A 18 8.68 7.65 0.08
CA TYR A 18 9.09 6.24 0.16
C TYR A 18 7.88 5.31 0.18
N ASN A 19 6.86 5.60 1.00
CA ASN A 19 5.64 4.79 1.06
C ASN A 19 4.86 4.86 -0.25
N ALA A 20 4.77 6.03 -0.88
CA ALA A 20 4.15 6.16 -2.21
C ALA A 20 4.83 5.26 -3.26
N ILE A 21 6.17 5.20 -3.26
CA ILE A 21 6.95 4.32 -4.15
C ILE A 21 6.74 2.84 -3.76
N LYS A 22 6.72 2.52 -2.46
CA LYS A 22 6.49 1.16 -1.97
C LYS A 22 5.11 0.65 -2.39
N LEU A 23 4.07 1.47 -2.26
CA LEU A 23 2.70 1.14 -2.69
C LEU A 23 2.63 0.86 -4.19
N ALA A 24 3.34 1.66 -5.00
CA ALA A 24 3.41 1.45 -6.45
C ALA A 24 4.16 0.15 -6.81
N ARG A 25 5.31 -0.10 -6.16
CA ARG A 25 6.10 -1.33 -6.39
C ARG A 25 5.40 -2.61 -5.94
N THR A 26 4.65 -2.55 -4.84
CA THR A 26 3.87 -3.68 -4.32
C THR A 26 2.56 -3.91 -5.08
N GLY A 27 2.24 -3.05 -6.06
CA GLY A 27 1.01 -3.14 -6.85
C GLY A 27 -0.26 -2.79 -6.06
N GLN A 28 -0.14 -2.22 -4.86
CA GLN A 28 -1.27 -1.75 -4.06
C GLN A 28 -1.95 -0.53 -4.68
N VAL A 29 -1.18 0.29 -5.42
CA VAL A 29 -1.70 1.37 -6.26
C VAL A 29 -1.30 1.12 -7.70
N LYS A 30 -2.18 1.48 -8.64
CA LYS A 30 -1.88 1.35 -10.06
C LYS A 30 -0.83 2.40 -10.43
N SER A 31 0.28 1.98 -10.99
CA SER A 31 1.36 2.88 -11.41
C SER A 31 1.85 2.57 -12.82
N GLU A 32 2.36 3.58 -13.48
CA GLU A 32 2.93 3.55 -14.82
C GLU A 32 4.33 4.16 -14.75
N THR A 33 5.35 3.41 -15.19
CA THR A 33 6.70 3.94 -15.35
C THR A 33 6.82 4.43 -16.78
N VAL A 34 7.06 5.72 -16.94
CA VAL A 34 7.21 6.37 -18.25
C VAL A 34 8.63 6.90 -18.36
N GLU A 35 9.28 6.64 -19.49
CA GLU A 35 10.58 7.22 -19.79
C GLU A 35 10.38 8.61 -20.41
N GLU A 36 10.72 9.67 -19.67
CA GLU A 36 10.68 11.04 -20.15
C GLU A 36 12.11 11.63 -20.11
N ASN A 37 12.59 12.11 -21.26
CA ASN A 37 13.93 12.72 -21.40
C ASN A 37 15.09 11.80 -20.93
N GLY A 38 14.98 10.49 -21.20
CA GLY A 38 15.97 9.49 -20.78
C GLY A 38 16.01 9.24 -19.27
N LYS A 39 14.97 9.66 -18.53
CA LYS A 39 14.79 9.40 -17.10
C LYS A 39 13.49 8.63 -16.90
N GLU A 40 13.57 7.54 -16.13
CA GLU A 40 12.39 6.80 -15.71
C GLU A 40 11.62 7.58 -14.63
N VAL A 41 10.37 7.93 -14.93
CA VAL A 41 9.47 8.64 -14.02
C VAL A 41 8.30 7.73 -13.65
N LEU A 42 8.11 7.54 -12.34
CA LEU A 42 7.02 6.74 -11.79
C LEU A 42 5.78 7.62 -11.54
N TYR A 43 4.71 7.33 -12.28
CA TYR A 43 3.40 7.94 -12.13
C TYR A 43 2.43 6.96 -11.45
N ILE A 44 1.62 7.45 -10.52
CA ILE A 44 0.56 6.73 -9.81
C ILE A 44 -0.79 7.20 -10.38
N LEU A 45 -1.65 6.25 -10.74
CA LEU A 45 -2.96 6.46 -11.36
C LEU A 45 -4.06 6.36 -10.30
N GLU A 46 -4.72 7.47 -10.01
CA GLU A 46 -5.63 7.57 -8.84
C GLU A 46 -7.00 6.90 -9.04
N ASP A 47 -7.43 6.64 -10.28
CA ASP A 47 -8.76 6.07 -10.60
C ASP A 47 -8.91 4.57 -10.23
N TYR A 48 -7.85 3.93 -9.72
CA TYR A 48 -7.88 2.55 -9.21
C TYR A 48 -7.55 2.47 -7.72
N ALA A 49 -7.80 3.54 -6.96
CA ALA A 49 -7.92 3.42 -5.52
C ALA A 49 -9.16 2.56 -5.21
N LYS A 50 -8.98 1.23 -5.20
CA LYS A 50 -9.82 0.39 -4.35
C LYS A 50 -9.76 1.04 -2.98
N SER A 51 -10.92 1.47 -2.52
CA SER A 51 -11.24 1.67 -1.11
C SER A 51 -10.79 0.43 -0.32
N GLY A 52 -9.53 0.42 0.10
CA GLY A 52 -8.97 -0.43 1.15
C GLY A 52 -8.59 0.52 2.28
N PRO A 53 -8.89 0.17 3.53
CA PRO A 53 -9.17 1.13 4.58
C PRO A 53 -8.00 2.09 4.80
N ALA A 54 -8.30 3.38 4.66
CA ALA A 54 -7.58 4.44 5.31
C ALA A 54 -7.88 4.37 6.80
N ASP A 55 -7.20 3.46 7.50
CA ASP A 55 -7.02 3.42 8.95
C ASP A 55 -6.10 2.23 9.29
N ASP A 56 -4.88 2.30 8.77
CA ASP A 56 -3.76 1.74 9.52
C ASP A 56 -2.76 2.87 9.55
N GLU A 57 -2.71 3.55 10.70
CA GLU A 57 -1.57 4.34 11.12
C GLU A 57 -0.34 3.43 11.00
N VAL A 58 0.32 3.48 9.83
CA VAL A 58 1.43 2.59 9.51
C VAL A 58 2.61 3.06 10.35
N THR A 59 2.64 2.59 11.60
CA THR A 59 3.84 2.49 12.41
C THR A 59 4.82 1.67 11.58
N THR A 60 5.68 2.37 10.84
CA THR A 60 6.80 1.74 10.15
C THR A 60 7.66 1.10 11.23
N PRO A 61 7.79 -0.24 11.26
CA PRO A 61 8.68 -0.88 12.20
C PRO A 61 10.08 -0.36 11.93
N GLN A 62 10.71 0.26 12.92
CA GLN A 62 12.09 0.75 12.83
C GLN A 62 13.08 -0.41 12.99
N THR A 63 12.59 -1.56 13.47
CA THR A 63 13.37 -2.77 13.69
C THR A 63 12.69 -4.01 13.10
N PRO A 64 13.46 -5.04 12.71
CA PRO A 64 12.90 -6.31 12.24
C PRO A 64 11.97 -6.98 13.25
N GLU A 65 12.17 -6.73 14.55
CA GLU A 65 11.38 -7.29 15.65
C GLU A 65 9.96 -6.71 15.68
N GLU A 66 9.82 -5.40 15.45
CA GLU A 66 8.53 -4.72 15.32
C GLU A 66 7.78 -5.18 14.06
N GLU A 67 8.51 -5.43 12.97
CA GLU A 67 7.92 -5.93 11.73
C GLU A 67 7.37 -7.36 11.92
N ILE A 68 8.13 -8.23 12.60
CA ILE A 68 7.67 -9.58 12.95
C ILE A 68 6.42 -9.51 13.83
N ALA A 69 6.38 -8.61 14.81
CA ALA A 69 5.22 -8.45 15.69
C ALA A 69 3.96 -8.01 14.92
N LEU A 70 4.09 -7.01 14.04
CA LEU A 70 3.01 -6.53 13.17
C LEU A 70 2.51 -7.62 12.21
N LEU A 71 3.43 -8.33 11.57
CA LEU A 71 3.09 -9.42 10.64
C LEU A 71 2.36 -10.56 11.37
N ARG A 72 2.80 -10.93 12.58
CA ARG A 72 2.12 -11.95 13.41
C ARG A 72 0.71 -11.52 13.79
N ALA A 73 0.52 -10.26 14.18
CA ALA A 73 -0.81 -9.73 14.50
C ALA A 73 -1.74 -9.78 13.27
N ARG A 74 -1.21 -9.43 12.08
CA ARG A 74 -1.98 -9.48 10.83
C ARG A 74 -2.34 -10.91 10.42
N ILE A 75 -1.41 -11.87 10.56
CA ILE A 75 -1.66 -13.30 10.31
C ILE A 75 -2.81 -13.79 11.19
N LYS A 76 -2.76 -13.50 12.50
CA LYS A 76 -3.80 -13.93 13.44
C LYS A 76 -5.18 -13.39 13.05
N LYS A 77 -5.27 -12.10 12.69
CA LYS A 77 -6.53 -11.48 12.26
C LYS A 77 -7.09 -12.12 10.99
N LEU A 78 -6.23 -12.40 10.01
CA LEU A 78 -6.62 -13.07 8.76
C LEU A 78 -7.05 -14.53 9.01
N GLU A 79 -6.40 -15.25 9.92
CA GLU A 79 -6.80 -16.62 10.30
C GLU A 79 -8.18 -16.64 10.96
N GLU A 80 -8.47 -15.65 11.82
CA GLU A 80 -9.79 -15.48 12.44
C GLU A 80 -10.87 -15.18 11.38
N GLU A 81 -10.59 -14.28 10.44
CA GLU A 81 -11.48 -13.97 9.30
C GLU A 81 -11.74 -15.22 8.43
N LEU A 82 -10.70 -16.01 8.14
CA LEU A 82 -10.83 -17.26 7.39
C LEU A 82 -11.63 -18.31 8.16
N ALA A 83 -11.45 -18.41 9.48
CA ALA A 83 -12.20 -19.33 10.32
C ALA A 83 -13.69 -18.95 10.36
N LEU A 84 -14.00 -17.66 10.41
CA LEU A 84 -15.37 -17.15 10.34
C LEU A 84 -16.01 -17.46 8.99
N CYS A 85 -15.31 -17.15 7.89
CA CYS A 85 -15.79 -17.40 6.53
C CYS A 85 -15.96 -18.90 6.24
N ARG A 86 -15.11 -19.76 6.83
CA ARG A 86 -15.27 -21.23 6.76
C ARG A 86 -16.45 -21.73 7.57
N LYS A 87 -16.81 -21.09 8.69
CA LYS A 87 -18.01 -21.42 9.47
C LYS A 87 -19.28 -21.02 8.73
N GLU A 88 -19.30 -19.87 8.07
CA GLU A 88 -20.47 -19.41 7.30
C GLU A 88 -20.72 -20.23 6.03
N ARG A 89 -19.69 -20.90 5.51
CA ARG A 89 -19.79 -21.80 4.34
C ARG A 89 -20.13 -23.25 4.68
N ARG A 90 -20.36 -23.59 5.95
CA ARG A 90 -20.62 -24.95 6.42
C ARG A 90 -22.05 -25.09 6.91
#